data_AF-A0A943R1D0-F1
#
_entry.id   AF-A0A943R1D0-F1
#
_cell.length_a   1.000
_cell.length_b   1.000
_cell.length_c   1.000
_cell.angle_alpha   90.00
_cell.angle_beta   90.00
_cell.angle_gamma   90.00
#
_symmetry.space_group_name_H-M   'P 1'
#
loop_
_entity.id
_entity.type
_entity.pdbx_description
1 polymer ?
#
loop_
_entity_poly.entity_id
_entity_poly.type
_entity_poly.pdbx_seq_one_letter_code
_entity_poly.pdbx_strand_id
1 'polypeptide(L)'
;MTAGASLIAQATIEAKLDTLLRQSKVESLGELEGISNALKEVEDYYRTNNSVSVTKWLTISHLGASLHTMETTALEQISSLVEQLAAGQGNSKKTAESFQSLDENLSFWLGNLGWSIWLHDRFYVLEIAHAQEFEPDHFDGYHASIQRTRQERIESVACRLLRMNDSIRATANLGNSVWATHYQRTRKIIEAANRAESSIQRFALHVNLSFEEKSELQIRGWKESVSGFVGDSVQAVNQSRQRGVEQIQKTGERLRTYREDRTLAKADKIRARRNANNNPPDSP
;
A
#
# COMPACT_ATOMS: atom_id res chain seq x y z
N MET A 1 -16.61 32.30 9.13
CA MET A 1 -15.85 32.59 7.87
C MET A 1 -14.54 31.81 7.72
N THR A 2 -14.06 31.11 8.75
CA THR A 2 -12.75 30.40 8.74
C THR A 2 -12.77 29.03 8.05
N ALA A 3 -13.88 28.28 8.12
CA ALA A 3 -13.99 26.96 7.49
C ALA A 3 -13.97 27.00 5.95
N GLY A 4 -14.58 28.03 5.34
CA GLY A 4 -14.61 28.19 3.88
C GLY A 4 -13.24 28.51 3.28
N ALA A 5 -12.43 29.33 3.97
CA ALA A 5 -11.07 29.66 3.53
C ALA A 5 -10.12 28.46 3.62
N SER A 6 -10.27 27.60 4.64
CA SER A 6 -9.46 26.38 4.79
C SER A 6 -9.75 25.33 3.71
N LEU A 7 -11.01 25.18 3.30
CA LEU A 7 -11.42 24.24 2.25
C LEU A 7 -10.93 24.68 0.87
N ILE A 8 -10.99 25.98 0.57
CA ILE A 8 -10.47 26.55 -0.69
C ILE A 8 -8.93 26.40 -0.75
N ALA A 9 -8.24 26.59 0.37
CA ALA A 9 -6.80 26.39 0.46
C ALA A 9 -6.40 24.92 0.23
N GLN A 10 -7.11 23.96 0.83
CA GLN A 10 -6.87 22.52 0.62
C GLN A 10 -7.11 22.11 -0.84
N ALA A 11 -8.23 22.50 -1.44
CA ALA A 11 -8.52 22.21 -2.85
C ALA A 11 -7.48 22.84 -3.81
N THR A 12 -6.95 24.01 -3.48
CA THR A 12 -5.89 24.66 -4.27
C THR A 12 -4.55 23.93 -4.14
N ILE A 13 -4.24 23.38 -2.96
CA ILE A 13 -3.03 22.57 -2.75
C ILE A 13 -3.14 21.25 -3.51
N GLU A 14 -4.29 20.57 -3.44
CA GLU A 14 -4.54 19.33 -4.18
C GLU A 14 -4.41 19.54 -5.69
N ALA A 15 -5.02 20.59 -6.24
CA ALA A 15 -4.90 20.90 -7.67
C ALA A 15 -3.45 21.22 -8.11
N LYS A 16 -2.65 21.87 -7.24
CA LYS A 16 -1.23 22.11 -7.50
C LYS A 16 -0.42 20.81 -7.42
N LEU A 17 -0.73 19.93 -6.48
CA LEU A 17 -0.08 18.62 -6.34
C LEU A 17 -0.35 17.75 -7.58
N ASP A 18 -1.59 17.70 -8.05
CA ASP A 18 -1.96 16.98 -9.28
C ASP A 18 -1.23 17.56 -10.50
N THR A 19 -1.09 18.88 -10.56
CA THR A 19 -0.34 19.55 -11.63
C THR A 19 1.14 19.18 -11.58
N LEU A 20 1.76 19.18 -10.40
CA LEU A 20 3.16 18.78 -10.21
C LEU A 20 3.37 17.30 -10.51
N LEU A 21 2.46 16.43 -10.10
CA LEU A 21 2.52 15.00 -10.42
C LEU A 21 2.45 14.80 -11.94
N ARG A 22 1.51 15.46 -12.61
CA ARG A 22 1.41 15.40 -14.08
C ARG A 22 2.67 15.93 -14.75
N GLN A 23 3.22 17.03 -14.28
CA GLN A 23 4.46 17.61 -14.80
C GLN A 23 5.63 16.63 -14.63
N SER A 24 5.80 16.05 -13.44
CA SER A 24 6.84 15.05 -13.16
C SER A 24 6.72 13.83 -14.09
N LYS A 25 5.49 13.36 -14.37
CA LYS A 25 5.26 12.28 -15.34
C LYS A 25 5.69 12.66 -16.76
N VAL A 26 5.36 13.89 -17.20
CA VAL A 26 5.72 14.39 -18.54
C VAL A 26 7.23 14.57 -18.67
N GLU A 27 7.88 15.15 -17.66
CA GLU A 27 9.34 15.32 -17.61
C GLU A 27 10.04 13.96 -17.71
N SER A 28 9.61 12.99 -16.91
CA SER A 28 10.17 11.64 -16.93
C SER A 28 10.00 10.93 -18.27
N LEU A 29 8.85 11.09 -18.95
CA LEU A 29 8.66 10.56 -20.31
C LEU A 29 9.55 11.26 -21.33
N GLY A 30 9.67 12.59 -21.26
CA GLY A 30 10.51 13.38 -22.17
C GLY A 30 12.00 13.02 -22.04
N GLU A 31 12.46 12.78 -20.82
CA GLU A 31 13.81 12.28 -20.56
C GLU A 31 14.03 10.89 -21.18
N LEU A 32 13.12 9.92 -20.97
CA LEU A 32 13.24 8.57 -21.55
C LEU A 32 13.24 8.61 -23.08
N GLU A 33 12.40 9.45 -23.69
CA GLU A 33 12.36 9.64 -25.13
C GLU A 33 13.67 10.26 -25.65
N GLY A 34 14.19 11.27 -24.96
CA GLY A 34 15.48 11.89 -25.27
C GLY A 34 16.63 10.87 -25.26
N ILE A 35 16.71 10.05 -24.21
CA ILE A 35 17.69 8.97 -24.10
C ILE A 35 17.50 7.94 -25.21
N SER A 36 16.27 7.51 -25.48
CA SER A 36 15.97 6.54 -26.54
C SER A 36 16.43 7.01 -27.91
N ASN A 37 16.25 8.30 -28.21
CA ASN A 37 16.68 8.91 -29.47
C ASN A 37 18.21 9.02 -29.55
N ALA A 38 18.88 9.42 -28.47
CA ALA A 38 20.34 9.48 -28.41
C ALA A 38 20.98 8.09 -28.60
N LEU A 39 20.44 7.05 -27.94
CA LEU A 39 20.89 5.67 -28.12
C LEU A 39 20.65 5.19 -29.55
N LYS A 40 19.48 5.48 -30.13
CA LYS A 40 19.15 5.10 -31.50
C LYS A 40 20.15 5.66 -32.52
N GLU A 41 20.56 6.92 -32.35
CA GLU A 41 21.55 7.54 -33.24
C GLU A 41 22.88 6.74 -33.26
N VAL A 42 23.34 6.30 -32.10
CA VAL A 42 24.58 5.52 -31.97
C VAL A 42 24.39 4.07 -32.45
N GLU A 43 23.22 3.46 -32.20
CA GLU A 43 22.87 2.13 -32.73
C GLU A 43 22.85 2.09 -34.26
N ASP A 44 22.31 3.13 -34.91
CA ASP A 44 22.27 3.23 -36.37
C ASP A 44 23.68 3.38 -36.95
N TYR A 45 24.55 4.14 -36.27
CA TYR A 45 25.98 4.20 -36.59
C TYR A 45 26.67 2.83 -36.42
N TYR A 46 26.44 2.16 -35.28
CA TYR A 46 27.01 0.85 -34.98
C TYR A 46 26.59 -0.20 -36.02
N ARG A 47 25.32 -0.24 -36.42
CA ARG A 47 24.81 -1.18 -37.44
C ARG A 47 25.49 -1.01 -38.80
N THR A 48 25.86 0.22 -39.14
CA THR A 48 26.49 0.54 -40.44
C THR A 48 27.99 0.30 -40.43
N ASN A 49 28.66 0.60 -39.32
CA ASN A 49 30.13 0.63 -39.23
C ASN A 49 30.71 -0.56 -38.45
N ASN A 50 29.86 -1.37 -37.79
CA ASN A 50 30.24 -2.45 -36.89
C ASN A 50 31.22 -2.01 -35.78
N SER A 51 31.13 -0.75 -35.37
CA SER A 51 32.02 -0.09 -34.40
C SER A 51 31.27 1.04 -33.69
N VAL A 52 31.57 1.23 -32.41
CA VAL A 52 31.17 2.42 -31.64
C VAL A 52 32.41 3.26 -31.40
N SER A 53 32.67 4.22 -32.30
CA SER A 53 33.84 5.09 -32.20
C SER A 53 33.90 5.86 -30.87
N VAL A 54 35.08 6.27 -30.44
CA VAL A 54 35.30 7.12 -29.24
C VAL A 54 34.41 8.37 -29.27
N THR A 55 34.28 9.02 -30.44
CA THR A 55 33.43 10.21 -30.58
C THR A 55 31.96 9.89 -30.36
N LYS A 56 31.44 8.78 -30.92
CA LYS A 56 30.05 8.37 -30.70
C LYS A 56 29.82 7.92 -29.26
N TRP A 57 30.75 7.17 -28.68
CA TRP A 57 30.68 6.79 -27.27
C TRP A 57 30.56 8.01 -26.34
N LEU A 58 31.39 9.04 -26.55
CA LEU A 58 31.37 10.26 -25.72
C LEU A 58 30.00 10.97 -25.73
N THR A 59 29.24 10.87 -26.83
CA THR A 59 27.89 11.47 -26.88
C THR A 59 26.88 10.79 -25.97
N ILE A 60 27.09 9.52 -25.61
CA ILE A 60 26.15 8.73 -24.81
C ILE A 60 26.72 8.23 -23.49
N SER A 61 28.03 8.38 -23.22
CA SER A 61 28.70 7.79 -22.05
C SER A 61 28.11 8.24 -20.69
N HIS A 62 27.46 9.40 -20.66
CA HIS A 62 26.80 9.92 -19.46
C HIS A 62 25.42 9.28 -19.18
N LEU A 63 24.81 8.62 -20.17
CA LEU A 63 23.42 8.15 -20.10
C LEU A 63 23.23 7.01 -19.08
N GLY A 64 24.26 6.22 -18.78
CA GLY A 64 24.18 5.16 -17.76
C GLY A 64 23.81 5.70 -16.38
N ALA A 65 24.40 6.83 -15.96
CA ALA A 65 24.10 7.47 -14.69
C ALA A 65 22.68 8.08 -14.67
N SER A 66 22.26 8.67 -15.79
CA SER A 66 20.88 9.17 -15.96
C SER A 66 19.87 8.03 -15.82
N LEU A 67 20.09 6.90 -16.49
CA LEU A 67 19.20 5.74 -16.42
C LEU A 67 19.08 5.17 -15.00
N HIS A 68 20.18 5.07 -14.23
CA HIS A 68 20.11 4.71 -12.81
C HIS A 68 19.27 5.68 -11.98
N THR A 69 19.36 6.97 -12.27
CA THR A 69 18.56 8.00 -11.59
C THR A 69 17.08 7.82 -11.90
N MET A 70 16.73 7.49 -13.14
CA MET A 70 15.34 7.26 -13.56
C MET A 70 14.77 5.97 -12.96
N GLU A 71 15.52 4.87 -12.98
CA GLU A 71 15.14 3.60 -12.31
C GLU A 71 14.88 3.83 -10.81
N THR A 72 15.78 4.54 -10.13
CA THR A 72 15.64 4.87 -8.71
C THR A 72 14.43 5.76 -8.46
N THR A 73 14.25 6.82 -9.27
CA THR A 73 13.12 7.74 -9.15
C THR A 73 11.79 7.02 -9.29
N ALA A 74 11.64 6.14 -10.29
CA ALA A 74 10.42 5.36 -10.45
C ALA A 74 10.15 4.44 -9.25
N LEU A 75 11.19 3.80 -8.69
CA LEU A 75 11.06 2.99 -7.48
C LEU A 75 10.64 3.83 -6.25
N GLU A 76 11.22 5.01 -6.05
CA GLU A 76 10.83 5.89 -4.94
C GLU A 76 9.39 6.40 -5.08
N GLN A 77 8.94 6.67 -6.32
CA GLN A 77 7.54 7.05 -6.57
C GLN A 77 6.58 5.91 -6.20
N ILE A 78 6.92 4.66 -6.54
CA ILE A 78 6.14 3.49 -6.12
C ILE A 78 6.19 3.32 -4.60
N SER A 79 7.37 3.48 -3.97
CA SER A 79 7.50 3.43 -2.51
C SER A 79 6.59 4.44 -1.83
N SER A 80 6.57 5.68 -2.32
CA SER A 80 5.73 6.75 -1.79
C SER A 80 4.24 6.41 -1.89
N LEU A 81 3.78 5.83 -3.00
CA LEU A 81 2.39 5.37 -3.13
C LEU A 81 2.04 4.31 -2.07
N VAL A 82 2.96 3.37 -1.80
CA VAL A 82 2.76 2.31 -0.81
C VAL A 82 2.82 2.83 0.62
N GLU A 83 3.72 3.77 0.92
CA GLU A 83 3.80 4.44 2.22
C GLU A 83 2.53 5.22 2.54
N GLN A 84 1.90 5.84 1.54
CA GLN A 84 0.61 6.51 1.69
C GLN A 84 -0.52 5.54 2.08
N LEU A 85 -0.46 4.27 1.66
CA LEU A 85 -1.41 3.24 2.12
C LEU A 85 -1.29 3.02 3.62
N ALA A 86 -0.06 2.90 4.12
CA ALA A 86 0.22 2.69 5.54
C ALA A 86 -0.27 3.88 6.39
N ALA A 87 -0.09 5.12 5.90
CA ALA A 87 -0.58 6.32 6.58
C ALA A 87 -2.12 6.40 6.66
N GLY A 88 -2.84 5.72 5.77
CA GLY A 88 -4.29 5.63 5.76
C GLY A 88 -4.89 4.57 6.70
N GLN A 89 -4.07 3.73 7.35
CA GLN A 89 -4.55 2.64 8.19
C GLN A 89 -5.39 3.13 9.37
N GLY A 90 -6.45 2.38 9.70
CA GLY A 90 -7.40 2.73 10.77
C GLY A 90 -8.52 3.69 10.34
N ASN A 91 -8.43 4.30 9.15
CA ASN A 91 -9.52 5.10 8.57
C ASN A 91 -9.88 4.57 7.18
N SER A 92 -10.95 3.77 7.11
CA SER A 92 -11.36 3.10 5.86
C SER A 92 -11.59 4.05 4.69
N LYS A 93 -12.02 5.30 4.93
CA LYS A 93 -12.18 6.31 3.87
C LYS A 93 -10.82 6.70 3.30
N LYS A 94 -9.88 7.09 4.15
CA LYS A 94 -8.51 7.43 3.74
C LYS A 94 -7.81 6.24 3.07
N THR A 95 -7.96 5.04 3.61
CA THR A 95 -7.42 3.82 2.99
C THR A 95 -7.93 3.65 1.56
N ALA A 96 -9.23 3.84 1.32
CA ALA A 96 -9.80 3.73 -0.03
C ALA A 96 -9.26 4.80 -0.99
N GLU A 97 -9.08 6.03 -0.52
CA GLU A 97 -8.49 7.12 -1.30
C GLU A 97 -7.03 6.81 -1.67
N SER A 98 -6.23 6.29 -0.73
CA SER A 98 -4.85 5.88 -1.00
C SER A 98 -4.77 4.72 -2.00
N PHE A 99 -5.66 3.73 -1.92
CA PHE A 99 -5.73 2.63 -2.89
C PHE A 99 -6.17 3.09 -4.28
N GLN A 100 -7.03 4.11 -4.37
CA GLN A 100 -7.38 4.72 -5.64
C GLN A 100 -6.17 5.41 -6.27
N SER A 101 -5.42 6.20 -5.48
CA SER A 101 -4.18 6.84 -5.95
C SER A 101 -3.13 5.82 -6.40
N LEU A 102 -3.00 4.70 -5.69
CA LEU A 102 -2.13 3.59 -6.10
C LEU A 102 -2.55 3.05 -7.48
N ASP A 103 -3.83 2.74 -7.69
CA ASP A 103 -4.36 2.17 -8.94
C ASP A 103 -4.16 3.14 -10.14
N GLU A 104 -4.33 4.44 -9.91
CA GLU A 104 -4.15 5.48 -10.94
C GLU A 104 -2.68 5.70 -11.35
N ASN A 105 -1.73 5.45 -10.45
CA ASN A 105 -0.33 5.85 -10.64
C ASN A 105 0.66 4.69 -10.80
N LEU A 106 0.39 3.52 -10.22
CA LEU A 106 1.32 2.40 -10.17
C LEU A 106 1.75 1.94 -11.57
N SER A 107 0.79 1.77 -12.48
CA SER A 107 1.08 1.28 -13.85
C SER A 107 1.99 2.24 -14.63
N PHE A 108 1.85 3.55 -14.41
CA PHE A 108 2.72 4.54 -15.04
C PHE A 108 4.16 4.38 -14.56
N TRP A 109 4.38 4.34 -13.25
CA TRP A 109 5.73 4.25 -12.69
C TRP A 109 6.39 2.89 -12.94
N LEU A 110 5.63 1.80 -12.94
CA LEU A 110 6.11 0.48 -13.38
C LEU A 110 6.51 0.50 -14.87
N GLY A 111 5.73 1.16 -15.72
CA GLY A 111 6.06 1.33 -17.14
C GLY A 111 7.34 2.16 -17.33
N ASN A 112 7.50 3.24 -16.57
CA ASN A 112 8.68 4.09 -16.58
C ASN A 112 9.94 3.33 -16.16
N LEU A 113 9.84 2.55 -15.07
CA LEU A 113 10.91 1.66 -14.60
C LEU A 113 11.27 0.58 -15.63
N GLY A 114 10.27 -0.02 -16.26
CA GLY A 114 10.51 -1.04 -17.29
C GLY A 114 11.20 -0.48 -18.52
N TRP A 115 10.78 0.72 -18.96
CA TRP A 115 11.39 1.38 -20.10
C TRP A 115 12.83 1.84 -19.80
N SER A 116 13.11 2.38 -18.60
CA SER A 116 14.48 2.73 -18.22
C SER A 116 15.40 1.51 -18.16
N ILE A 117 14.95 0.38 -17.60
CA ILE A 117 15.70 -0.89 -17.62
C ILE A 117 16.00 -1.32 -19.06
N TRP A 118 15.01 -1.26 -19.96
CA TRP A 118 15.19 -1.62 -21.36
C TRP A 118 16.18 -0.70 -22.10
N LEU A 119 16.14 0.61 -21.82
CA LEU A 119 17.11 1.56 -22.37
C LEU A 119 18.52 1.32 -21.82
N HIS A 120 18.64 0.91 -20.55
CA HIS A 120 19.91 0.52 -19.96
C HIS A 120 20.53 -0.68 -20.66
N ASP A 121 19.72 -1.68 -21.00
CA ASP A 121 20.19 -2.84 -21.75
C ASP A 121 20.71 -2.46 -23.14
N ARG A 122 20.02 -1.53 -23.82
CA ARG A 122 20.51 -0.96 -25.10
C ARG A 122 21.83 -0.21 -24.93
N PHE A 123 21.96 0.60 -23.87
CA PHE A 123 23.20 1.28 -23.52
C PHE A 123 24.36 0.28 -23.31
N TYR A 124 24.12 -0.80 -22.56
CA TYR A 124 25.14 -1.83 -22.32
C TYR A 124 25.63 -2.52 -23.58
N VAL A 125 24.76 -2.74 -24.58
CA VAL A 125 25.20 -3.31 -25.87
C VAL A 125 26.21 -2.40 -26.56
N LEU A 126 25.98 -1.08 -26.56
CA LEU A 126 26.89 -0.11 -27.16
C LEU A 126 28.18 0.05 -26.34
N GLU A 127 28.07 0.01 -25.01
CA GLU A 127 29.20 0.04 -24.09
C GLU A 127 30.13 -1.18 -24.30
N ILE A 128 29.56 -2.38 -24.40
CA ILE A 128 30.31 -3.61 -24.69
C ILE A 128 30.96 -3.52 -26.07
N ALA A 129 30.24 -3.05 -27.09
CA ALA A 129 30.80 -2.90 -28.44
C ALA A 129 31.98 -1.90 -28.47
N HIS A 130 31.88 -0.82 -27.69
CA HIS A 130 32.98 0.14 -27.54
C HIS A 130 34.18 -0.50 -26.83
N ALA A 131 33.96 -1.13 -25.66
CA ALA A 131 35.03 -1.74 -24.88
C ALA A 131 35.74 -2.88 -25.63
N GLN A 132 35.03 -3.64 -26.46
CA GLN A 132 35.63 -4.69 -27.28
C GLN A 132 36.68 -4.14 -28.25
N GLU A 133 36.47 -2.96 -28.81
CA GLU A 133 37.36 -2.34 -29.78
C GLU A 133 38.49 -1.55 -29.11
N PHE A 134 38.20 -0.83 -28.02
CA PHE A 134 39.12 0.14 -27.42
C PHE A 134 39.77 -0.33 -26.10
N GLU A 135 39.27 -1.39 -25.47
CA GLU A 135 39.82 -1.98 -24.23
C GLU A 135 39.96 -3.53 -24.30
N PRO A 136 40.54 -4.11 -25.39
CA PRO A 136 40.52 -5.55 -25.61
C PRO A 136 41.25 -6.37 -24.54
N ASP A 137 42.33 -5.83 -23.95
CA ASP A 137 43.14 -6.51 -22.94
C ASP A 137 42.38 -6.78 -21.63
N HIS A 138 41.27 -6.07 -21.39
CA HIS A 138 40.46 -6.18 -20.19
C HIS A 138 39.00 -6.57 -20.48
N PHE A 139 38.67 -6.86 -21.74
CA PHE A 139 37.30 -7.06 -22.20
C PHE A 139 36.54 -8.14 -21.44
N ASP A 140 37.15 -9.31 -21.19
CA ASP A 140 36.47 -10.41 -20.49
C ASP A 140 36.07 -10.02 -19.06
N GLY A 141 36.96 -9.34 -18.34
CA GLY A 141 36.68 -8.83 -16.99
C GLY A 141 35.62 -7.74 -16.99
N TYR A 142 35.69 -6.85 -17.98
CA TYR A 142 34.73 -5.77 -18.17
C TYR A 142 33.32 -6.29 -18.48
N HIS A 143 33.20 -7.17 -19.47
CA HIS A 143 31.93 -7.82 -19.85
C HIS A 143 31.31 -8.59 -18.68
N ALA A 144 32.11 -9.37 -17.94
CA ALA A 144 31.65 -10.07 -16.75
C ALA A 144 31.18 -9.09 -15.64
N SER A 145 31.79 -7.91 -15.53
CA SER A 145 31.38 -6.89 -14.57
C SER A 145 30.03 -6.26 -14.93
N ILE A 146 29.77 -5.96 -16.21
CA ILE A 146 28.48 -5.45 -16.69
C ILE A 146 27.38 -6.47 -16.41
N GLN A 147 27.60 -7.75 -16.74
CA GLN A 147 26.61 -8.80 -16.50
C GLN A 147 26.25 -8.93 -15.02
N ARG A 148 27.25 -8.92 -14.13
CA ARG A 148 27.05 -9.02 -12.68
C ARG A 148 26.29 -7.81 -12.14
N THR A 149 26.74 -6.59 -12.45
CA THR A 149 26.11 -5.35 -11.99
C THR A 149 24.66 -5.24 -12.46
N ARG A 150 24.38 -5.65 -13.71
CA ARG A 150 23.02 -5.73 -14.22
C ARG A 150 22.16 -6.71 -13.41
N GLN A 151 22.67 -7.91 -13.15
CA GLN A 151 21.93 -8.94 -12.42
C GLN A 151 21.58 -8.47 -11.00
N GLU A 152 22.58 -7.98 -10.25
CA GLU A 152 22.40 -7.46 -8.89
C GLU A 152 21.37 -6.32 -8.86
N ARG A 153 21.41 -5.43 -9.87
CA ARG A 153 20.44 -4.34 -10.00
C ARG A 153 19.01 -4.86 -10.18
N ILE A 154 18.78 -5.77 -11.11
CA ILE A 154 17.44 -6.31 -11.40
C ILE A 154 16.89 -7.10 -10.20
N GLU A 155 17.74 -7.86 -9.50
CA GLU A 155 17.37 -8.55 -8.25
C GLU A 155 17.01 -7.57 -7.13
N SER A 156 17.73 -6.45 -7.01
CA SER A 156 17.41 -5.41 -6.03
C SER A 156 16.05 -4.75 -6.32
N VAL A 157 15.78 -4.41 -7.58
CA VAL A 157 14.49 -3.89 -8.06
C VAL A 157 13.36 -4.86 -7.70
N ALA A 158 13.55 -6.15 -8.01
CA ALA A 158 12.62 -7.23 -7.65
C ALA A 158 12.27 -7.21 -6.17
N CYS A 159 13.30 -7.29 -5.33
CA CYS A 159 13.18 -7.39 -3.89
C CYS A 159 12.41 -6.20 -3.31
N ARG A 160 12.67 -4.98 -3.80
CA ARG A 160 11.91 -3.79 -3.37
C ARG A 160 10.45 -3.88 -3.76
N LEU A 161 10.14 -4.24 -5.00
CA LEU A 161 8.75 -4.34 -5.49
C LEU A 161 7.95 -5.42 -4.76
N LEU A 162 8.56 -6.54 -4.37
CA LEU A 162 7.86 -7.60 -3.62
C LEU A 162 7.59 -7.19 -2.18
N ARG A 163 8.55 -6.51 -1.52
CA ARG A 163 8.33 -5.95 -0.18
C ARG A 163 7.20 -4.92 -0.20
N MET A 164 7.13 -4.12 -1.26
CA MET A 164 6.02 -3.20 -1.50
C MET A 164 4.71 -3.95 -1.69
N ASN A 165 4.70 -5.05 -2.46
CA ASN A 165 3.53 -5.90 -2.65
C ASN A 165 3.03 -6.53 -1.33
N ASP A 166 3.94 -7.02 -0.49
CA ASP A 166 3.61 -7.55 0.84
C ASP A 166 2.96 -6.46 1.73
N SER A 167 3.45 -5.21 1.65
CA SER A 167 2.87 -4.06 2.36
C SER A 167 1.47 -3.68 1.84
N ILE A 168 1.27 -3.69 0.52
CA ILE A 168 -0.04 -3.50 -0.13
C ILE A 168 -1.04 -4.53 0.40
N ARG A 169 -0.65 -5.81 0.38
CA ARG A 169 -1.45 -6.93 0.89
C ARG A 169 -1.79 -6.78 2.37
N ALA A 170 -0.79 -6.44 3.19
CA ALA A 170 -1.01 -6.23 4.62
C ALA A 170 -2.01 -5.10 4.88
N THR A 171 -1.95 -4.02 4.12
CA THR A 171 -2.85 -2.87 4.27
C THR A 171 -4.26 -3.15 3.75
N ALA A 172 -4.40 -4.00 2.73
CA ALA A 172 -5.69 -4.46 2.23
C ALA A 172 -6.42 -5.43 3.19
N ASN A 173 -5.70 -6.03 4.15
CA ASN A 173 -6.25 -6.96 5.12
C ASN A 173 -7.04 -6.24 6.21
N LEU A 174 -8.28 -5.87 5.90
CA LEU A 174 -9.18 -5.13 6.78
C LEU A 174 -9.91 -6.04 7.78
N GLY A 175 -10.08 -5.57 9.01
CA GLY A 175 -10.80 -6.31 10.06
C GLY A 175 -12.29 -6.53 9.77
N ASN A 176 -12.87 -7.54 10.40
CA ASN A 176 -14.26 -7.98 10.19
C ASN A 176 -15.30 -6.86 10.45
N SER A 177 -15.04 -5.97 11.41
CA SER A 177 -15.90 -4.83 11.73
C SER A 177 -16.02 -3.84 10.56
N VAL A 178 -14.91 -3.56 9.87
CA VAL A 178 -14.87 -2.65 8.71
C VAL A 178 -15.58 -3.28 7.53
N TRP A 179 -15.38 -4.58 7.31
CA TRP A 179 -16.12 -5.36 6.31
C TRP A 179 -17.63 -5.32 6.52
N ALA A 180 -18.08 -5.54 7.76
CA ALA A 180 -19.50 -5.57 8.11
C ALA A 180 -20.18 -4.20 7.92
N THR A 181 -19.46 -3.11 8.23
CA THR A 181 -20.01 -1.74 8.23
C THR A 181 -19.81 -0.99 6.91
N HIS A 182 -18.81 -1.35 6.12
CA HIS A 182 -18.40 -0.61 4.91
C HIS A 182 -18.11 -1.52 3.71
N TYR A 183 -18.96 -2.53 3.48
CA TYR A 183 -18.80 -3.56 2.43
C TYR A 183 -18.33 -3.03 1.06
N GLN A 184 -19.04 -2.06 0.47
CA GLN A 184 -18.71 -1.53 -0.86
C GLN A 184 -17.31 -0.91 -0.92
N ARG A 185 -16.88 -0.25 0.16
CA ARG A 185 -15.56 0.38 0.24
C ARG A 185 -14.47 -0.67 0.39
N THR A 186 -14.69 -1.63 1.27
CA THR A 186 -13.76 -2.74 1.49
C THR A 186 -13.56 -3.57 0.22
N ARG A 187 -14.64 -3.83 -0.54
CA ARG A 187 -14.55 -4.49 -1.84
C ARG A 187 -13.64 -3.74 -2.81
N LYS A 188 -13.82 -2.42 -2.96
CA LYS A 188 -12.96 -1.59 -3.83
C LYS A 188 -11.49 -1.63 -3.43
N ILE A 189 -11.21 -1.61 -2.13
CA ILE A 189 -9.83 -1.70 -1.59
C ILE A 189 -9.18 -3.01 -2.02
N ILE A 190 -9.87 -4.14 -1.85
CA ILE A 190 -9.33 -5.47 -2.20
C ILE A 190 -9.15 -5.62 -3.70
N GLU A 191 -10.12 -5.16 -4.50
CA GLU A 191 -10.01 -5.18 -5.95
C GLU A 191 -8.81 -4.34 -6.43
N ALA A 192 -8.56 -3.16 -5.84
CA ALA A 192 -7.38 -2.35 -6.13
C ALA A 192 -6.08 -3.02 -5.69
N ALA A 193 -6.05 -3.64 -4.51
CA ALA A 193 -4.89 -4.39 -4.02
C ALA A 193 -4.52 -5.56 -4.96
N ASN A 194 -5.51 -6.34 -5.40
CA ASN A 194 -5.31 -7.46 -6.32
C ASN A 194 -4.82 -6.99 -7.69
N ARG A 195 -5.33 -5.86 -8.20
CA ARG A 195 -4.80 -5.24 -9.43
C ARG A 195 -3.35 -4.81 -9.28
N ALA A 196 -3.02 -4.14 -8.17
CA ALA A 196 -1.66 -3.71 -7.88
C ALA A 196 -0.69 -4.90 -7.78
N GLU A 197 -1.09 -5.96 -7.08
CA GLU A 197 -0.33 -7.21 -6.99
C GLU A 197 -0.09 -7.82 -8.37
N SER A 198 -1.14 -7.94 -9.18
CA SER A 198 -1.03 -8.49 -10.53
C SER A 198 -0.10 -7.66 -11.42
N SER A 199 -0.14 -6.33 -11.33
CA SER A 199 0.77 -5.44 -12.06
C SER A 199 2.22 -5.61 -11.63
N ILE A 200 2.49 -5.70 -10.32
CA ILE A 200 3.85 -5.92 -9.79
C ILE A 200 4.38 -7.30 -10.19
N GLN A 201 3.56 -8.35 -10.10
CA GLN A 201 3.96 -9.70 -10.51
C GLN A 201 4.23 -9.80 -12.01
N ARG A 202 3.35 -9.22 -12.86
CA ARG A 202 3.58 -9.17 -14.31
C ARG A 202 4.85 -8.41 -14.65
N PHE A 203 5.10 -7.29 -13.99
CA PHE A 203 6.35 -6.55 -14.15
C PHE A 203 7.55 -7.42 -13.79
N ALA A 204 7.52 -8.07 -12.62
CA ALA A 204 8.61 -8.91 -12.14
C ALA A 204 8.92 -10.08 -13.10
N LEU A 205 7.88 -10.74 -13.64
CA LEU A 205 8.03 -11.76 -14.67
C LEU A 205 8.68 -11.19 -15.94
N HIS A 206 8.30 -9.98 -16.36
CA HIS A 206 8.82 -9.37 -17.58
C HIS A 206 10.28 -8.93 -17.48
N VAL A 207 10.75 -8.54 -16.29
CA VAL A 207 12.18 -8.28 -16.04
C VAL A 207 12.98 -9.55 -15.69
N ASN A 208 12.41 -10.73 -15.96
CA ASN A 208 13.02 -12.06 -15.85
C ASN A 208 13.40 -12.48 -14.42
N LEU A 209 12.52 -12.20 -13.45
CA LEU A 209 12.65 -12.67 -12.08
C LEU A 209 11.83 -13.94 -11.89
N SER A 210 12.49 -15.05 -11.54
CA SER A 210 11.82 -16.29 -11.18
C SER A 210 11.08 -16.09 -9.85
N PHE A 211 9.75 -16.29 -9.82
CA PHE A 211 8.96 -16.28 -8.59
C PHE A 211 8.19 -17.56 -8.34
N GLU A 212 8.16 -17.95 -7.06
CA GLU A 212 7.32 -18.99 -6.50
C GLU A 212 5.89 -18.43 -6.28
N GLU A 213 4.91 -19.08 -6.91
CA GLU A 213 3.51 -18.66 -6.98
C GLU A 213 2.87 -18.61 -5.57
N LYS A 214 2.46 -17.42 -5.12
CA LYS A 214 1.63 -17.27 -3.90
C LYS A 214 0.17 -17.02 -4.30
N SER A 215 -0.72 -17.80 -3.70
CA SER A 215 -2.18 -17.77 -3.93
C SER A 215 -2.80 -16.37 -3.83
N GLU A 216 -3.74 -16.06 -4.73
CA GLU A 216 -4.56 -14.83 -4.74
C GLU A 216 -5.25 -14.58 -3.39
N LEU A 217 -5.39 -13.29 -3.02
CA LEU A 217 -6.19 -12.90 -1.86
C LEU A 217 -7.68 -13.17 -2.12
N GLN A 218 -8.26 -14.07 -1.34
CA GLN A 218 -9.67 -14.42 -1.46
C GLN A 218 -10.58 -13.26 -1.04
N ILE A 219 -11.50 -12.91 -1.94
CA ILE A 219 -12.62 -12.02 -1.64
C ILE A 219 -13.57 -12.76 -0.68
N ARG A 220 -13.55 -12.42 0.61
CA ARG A 220 -14.47 -13.00 1.60
C ARG A 220 -15.91 -12.56 1.32
N GLY A 221 -16.86 -13.47 1.52
CA GLY A 221 -18.28 -13.14 1.39
C GLY A 221 -18.73 -12.24 2.55
N TRP A 222 -19.53 -11.21 2.27
CA TRP A 222 -20.07 -10.29 3.30
C TRP A 222 -20.70 -11.03 4.50
N LYS A 223 -21.37 -12.16 4.22
CA LYS A 223 -21.99 -13.03 5.24
C LYS A 223 -20.96 -13.63 6.21
N GLU A 224 -19.78 -14.01 5.73
CA GLU A 224 -18.69 -14.57 6.54
C GLU A 224 -18.05 -13.51 7.44
N SER A 225 -17.87 -12.28 6.93
CA SER A 225 -17.33 -11.16 7.71
C SER A 225 -18.28 -10.71 8.82
N VAL A 226 -19.61 -10.72 8.59
CA VAL A 226 -20.60 -10.42 9.63
C VAL A 226 -20.58 -11.48 10.73
N SER A 227 -20.49 -12.77 10.37
CA SER A 227 -20.35 -13.83 11.38
C SER A 227 -19.03 -13.73 12.16
N GLY A 228 -17.93 -13.38 11.50
CA GLY A 228 -16.63 -13.18 12.14
C GLY A 228 -16.63 -12.00 13.11
N PHE A 229 -17.25 -10.88 12.75
CA PHE A 229 -17.36 -9.71 13.63
C PHE A 229 -18.14 -10.00 14.92
N VAL A 230 -19.22 -10.79 14.83
CA VAL A 230 -19.96 -11.24 16.01
C VAL A 230 -19.08 -12.13 16.90
N GLY A 231 -18.28 -13.03 16.31
CA GLY A 231 -17.29 -13.84 17.05
C GLY A 231 -16.22 -12.99 17.75
N ASP A 232 -15.62 -12.04 17.03
CA ASP A 232 -14.57 -11.15 17.55
C ASP A 232 -15.08 -10.29 18.71
N SER A 233 -16.31 -9.76 18.61
CA SER A 233 -16.94 -8.96 19.67
C SER A 233 -17.23 -9.78 20.93
N VAL A 234 -17.68 -11.03 20.80
CA VAL A 234 -17.89 -11.96 21.92
C VAL A 234 -16.56 -12.33 22.58
N GLN A 235 -15.52 -12.54 21.79
CA GLN A 235 -14.18 -12.86 22.30
C GLN A 235 -13.54 -11.67 23.02
N ALA A 236 -13.68 -10.44 22.50
CA ALA A 236 -13.22 -9.22 23.15
C ALA A 236 -13.94 -8.96 24.49
N VAL A 237 -15.26 -9.21 24.54
CA VAL A 237 -16.05 -9.14 25.78
C VAL A 237 -15.60 -10.21 26.79
N ASN A 238 -15.31 -11.44 26.34
CA ASN A 238 -14.83 -12.50 27.22
C ASN A 238 -13.40 -12.26 27.74
N GLN A 239 -12.51 -11.71 26.92
CA GLN A 239 -11.16 -11.30 27.33
C GLN A 239 -11.18 -10.09 28.27
N SER A 240 -12.08 -9.13 28.06
CA SER A 240 -12.35 -8.04 28.99
C SER A 240 -12.92 -8.55 30.33
N ARG A 241 -13.74 -9.61 30.30
CA ARG A 241 -14.22 -10.32 31.49
C ARG A 241 -13.08 -10.92 32.31
N GLN A 242 -12.08 -11.52 31.67
CA GLN A 242 -10.91 -12.11 32.36
C GLN A 242 -9.98 -11.06 32.98
N ARG A 243 -9.83 -9.88 32.36
CA ARG A 243 -9.04 -8.77 32.95
C ARG A 243 -9.81 -7.95 34.01
N GLY A 244 -11.13 -8.09 34.08
CA GLY A 244 -11.98 -7.40 35.06
C GLY A 244 -12.30 -8.19 36.33
N VAL A 245 -11.93 -9.48 36.43
CA VAL A 245 -12.30 -10.31 37.61
C VAL A 245 -11.57 -9.86 38.89
N GLU A 246 -10.34 -9.36 38.81
CA GLU A 246 -9.59 -8.95 40.01
C GLU A 246 -10.07 -7.62 40.62
N GLN A 247 -10.66 -6.73 39.83
CA GLN A 247 -11.08 -5.40 40.29
C GLN A 247 -12.58 -5.31 40.60
N ILE A 248 -13.37 -6.31 40.20
CA ILE A 248 -14.82 -6.40 40.50
C ILE A 248 -15.07 -7.11 41.83
N GLN A 249 -14.18 -8.00 42.29
CA GLN A 249 -14.36 -8.68 43.60
C GLN A 249 -14.30 -7.71 44.79
N LYS A 250 -13.52 -6.63 44.73
CA LYS A 250 -13.43 -5.63 45.83
C LYS A 250 -14.52 -4.56 45.82
N THR A 251 -15.30 -4.44 44.73
CA THR A 251 -16.40 -3.47 44.61
C THR A 251 -17.78 -4.15 44.68
N GLY A 252 -17.86 -5.45 44.37
CA GLY A 252 -19.08 -6.25 44.49
C GLY A 252 -19.58 -6.46 45.92
N GLU A 253 -18.69 -6.47 46.91
CA GLU A 253 -19.06 -6.66 48.32
C GLU A 253 -19.56 -5.37 48.99
N ARG A 254 -19.23 -4.18 48.46
CA ARG A 254 -19.72 -2.89 49.00
C ARG A 254 -21.04 -2.41 48.39
N LEU A 255 -21.52 -3.03 47.31
CA LEU A 255 -22.80 -2.68 46.69
C LEU A 255 -23.95 -3.66 47.01
N ARG A 256 -23.67 -4.78 47.70
CA ARG A 256 -24.68 -5.79 48.04
C ARG A 256 -25.61 -5.36 49.18
N THR A 257 -25.18 -4.43 50.04
CA THR A 257 -25.97 -3.96 51.19
C THR A 257 -26.90 -2.77 50.90
N TYR A 258 -26.94 -2.23 49.67
CA TYR A 258 -27.82 -1.09 49.34
C TYR A 258 -29.09 -1.48 48.54
N ARG A 259 -29.20 -2.74 48.10
CA ARG A 259 -30.35 -3.22 47.30
C ARG A 259 -31.34 -4.10 48.07
N GLU A 260 -31.00 -4.57 49.27
CA GLU A 260 -31.91 -5.43 50.05
C GLU A 260 -32.88 -4.61 50.93
N ASP A 261 -32.53 -3.37 51.33
CA ASP A 261 -33.40 -2.51 52.16
C ASP A 261 -34.61 -1.93 51.43
N ARG A 262 -34.54 -1.73 50.09
CA ARG A 262 -35.68 -1.20 49.32
C ARG A 262 -36.69 -2.27 48.93
N THR A 263 -36.30 -3.54 48.91
CA THR A 263 -37.22 -4.66 48.60
C THR A 263 -38.06 -5.03 49.81
N LEU A 264 -37.50 -4.96 51.03
CA LEU A 264 -38.24 -5.21 52.27
C LEU A 264 -39.21 -4.05 52.60
N ALA A 265 -38.76 -2.79 52.46
CA ALA A 265 -39.63 -1.62 52.71
C ALA A 265 -40.83 -1.50 51.74
N LYS A 266 -40.74 -2.07 50.53
CA LYS A 266 -41.88 -2.15 49.60
C LYS A 266 -42.82 -3.32 49.90
N ALA A 267 -42.32 -4.42 50.45
CA ALA A 267 -43.13 -5.57 50.82
C ALA A 267 -44.05 -5.26 52.02
N ASP A 268 -43.55 -4.52 53.01
CA ASP A 268 -44.33 -4.17 54.20
C ASP A 268 -45.44 -3.14 53.93
N LYS A 269 -45.20 -2.19 53.03
CA LYS A 269 -46.22 -1.21 52.58
C LYS A 269 -47.39 -1.87 51.83
N ILE A 270 -47.15 -3.00 51.15
CA ILE A 270 -48.18 -3.74 50.41
C ILE A 270 -49.00 -4.63 51.36
N ARG A 271 -48.38 -5.20 52.40
CA ARG A 271 -49.08 -5.97 53.44
C ARG A 271 -49.94 -5.08 54.33
N ALA A 272 -49.47 -3.90 54.72
CA ALA A 272 -50.24 -2.94 55.51
C ALA A 272 -51.49 -2.42 54.77
N ARG A 273 -51.40 -2.21 53.45
CA ARG A 273 -52.57 -1.81 52.62
C ARG A 273 -53.59 -2.91 52.41
N ARG A 274 -53.19 -4.19 52.38
CA ARG A 274 -54.15 -5.31 52.30
C ARG A 274 -54.87 -5.55 53.62
N ASN A 275 -54.19 -5.39 54.76
CA ASN A 275 -54.82 -5.58 56.05
C ASN A 275 -55.82 -4.45 56.40
N ALA A 276 -55.56 -3.22 55.96
CA ALA A 276 -56.51 -2.10 56.14
C ALA A 276 -57.77 -2.21 55.25
N ASN A 277 -57.71 -2.99 54.16
CA ASN A 277 -58.84 -3.16 53.24
C ASN A 277 -59.74 -4.37 53.56
N ASN A 278 -59.32 -5.21 54.51
CA ASN A 278 -60.06 -6.41 54.93
C ASN A 278 -60.71 -6.28 56.31
N ASN A 279 -60.59 -5.14 56.98
CA ASN A 279 -61.33 -4.81 58.21
C ASN A 279 -61.77 -3.35 58.14
N PRO A 280 -63.06 -3.05 57.83
CA PRO A 280 -63.56 -1.69 57.96
C PRO A 280 -63.66 -1.35 59.46
N PRO A 281 -63.40 -0.09 59.88
CA PRO A 281 -63.64 0.33 61.25
C PRO A 281 -65.16 0.46 61.49
N ASP A 282 -65.63 -0.19 62.56
CA ASP A 282 -66.96 0.05 63.12
C ASP A 282 -67.13 1.54 63.44
N SER A 283 -68.22 2.14 62.95
CA SER A 283 -68.72 3.45 63.40
C SER A 283 -69.43 3.26 64.75
N PRO A 284 -69.28 4.15 65.74
CA PRO A 284 -69.74 5.55 65.66
C PRO A 284 -68.69 6.61 66.01
#